data_AF-A0A1B6GMZ7-F1
#
_entry.id   AF-A0A1B6GMZ7-F1
#
_cell.length_a   1.000
_cell.length_b   1.000
_cell.length_c   1.000
_cell.angle_alpha   90.00
_cell.angle_beta   90.00
_cell.angle_gamma   90.00
#
_symmetry.space_group_name_H-M   'P 1'
#
loop_
_entity.id
_entity.type
_entity.pdbx_description
1 polymer ?
#
loop_
_entity_poly.entity_id
_entity_poly.type
_entity_poly.pdbx_seq_one_letter_code
_entity_poly.pdbx_strand_id
1 'polypeptide(L)'
;MEENNSSVSNVDKQYKVQLNQSLGLDRYALFNIFVKNAIDKISSGVSEEQYMNLFGNLSALRKSKSAPGKMQKRMKINLMESLVNEVEAMAEEENLQEKLQKLDKLVEEATIDEEKETWRPNGNVNDHLRSHVMAMKLKHKNSLEECVREKEQATEALRQQVNRHRCQVRLLEAKLQNLHDQSLDCSVINSVDTKITERIKEFK
;
A
#
# COMPACT_ATOMS: atom_id res chain seq x y z
N MET A 1 21.90 -36.56 2.63
CA MET A 1 21.55 -36.81 1.22
C MET A 1 20.55 -35.75 0.81
N GLU A 2 20.98 -34.52 0.59
CA GLU A 2 20.10 -33.44 0.15
C GLU A 2 20.91 -32.49 -0.75
N GLU A 3 21.21 -32.97 -1.94
CA GLU A 3 21.56 -32.12 -3.08
C GLU A 3 20.69 -32.60 -4.23
N ASN A 4 20.07 -31.65 -4.96
CA ASN A 4 19.37 -31.79 -6.26
C ASN A 4 17.95 -31.19 -6.35
N ASN A 5 17.64 -30.06 -5.69
CA ASN A 5 16.41 -29.30 -5.99
C ASN A 5 16.61 -27.82 -6.37
N SER A 6 17.85 -27.31 -6.38
CA SER A 6 18.10 -25.88 -6.65
C SER A 6 18.28 -25.53 -8.15
N SER A 7 18.52 -26.53 -9.01
CA SER A 7 18.86 -26.28 -10.42
C SER A 7 17.64 -26.19 -11.34
N VAL A 8 16.51 -26.81 -10.97
CA VAL A 8 15.29 -26.81 -11.80
C VAL A 8 14.57 -25.45 -11.75
N SER A 9 14.65 -24.74 -10.63
CA SER A 9 14.00 -23.42 -10.46
C SER A 9 14.72 -22.26 -11.14
N ASN A 10 16.01 -22.42 -11.47
CA ASN A 10 16.82 -21.32 -12.02
C ASN A 10 16.71 -21.27 -13.55
N VAL A 11 16.58 -22.44 -14.19
CA VAL A 11 16.41 -22.59 -15.64
C VAL A 11 15.04 -22.02 -16.06
N ASP A 12 13.96 -22.32 -15.33
CA ASP A 12 12.61 -21.77 -15.60
C ASP A 12 12.52 -20.25 -15.41
N LYS A 13 13.33 -19.68 -14.53
CA LYS A 13 13.42 -18.22 -14.34
C LYS A 13 14.19 -17.55 -15.48
N GLN A 14 15.29 -18.15 -15.94
CA GLN A 14 16.05 -17.65 -17.10
C GLN A 14 15.22 -17.68 -18.39
N TYR A 15 14.45 -18.76 -18.64
CA TYR A 15 13.58 -18.84 -19.82
C TYR A 15 12.43 -17.81 -19.80
N LYS A 16 11.86 -17.50 -18.62
CA LYS A 16 10.79 -16.50 -18.50
C LYS A 16 11.27 -15.05 -18.67
N VAL A 17 12.49 -14.73 -18.23
CA VAL A 17 13.06 -13.38 -18.38
C VAL A 17 13.54 -13.14 -19.81
N GLN A 18 14.07 -14.16 -20.49
CA GLN A 18 14.57 -14.02 -21.87
C GLN A 18 13.46 -13.88 -22.93
N LEU A 19 12.28 -14.47 -22.74
CA LEU A 19 11.20 -14.37 -23.76
C LEU A 19 10.61 -12.96 -23.86
N ASN A 20 10.51 -12.23 -22.75
CA ASN A 20 9.96 -10.87 -22.75
C ASN A 20 10.94 -9.82 -23.33
N GLN A 21 12.26 -10.10 -23.31
CA GLN A 21 13.28 -9.19 -23.83
C GLN A 21 13.67 -9.47 -25.31
N SER A 22 13.29 -10.63 -25.87
CA SER A 22 13.81 -11.09 -27.16
C SER A 22 13.08 -10.56 -28.41
N LEU A 23 11.86 -10.02 -28.29
CA LEU A 23 11.01 -9.72 -29.46
C LEU A 23 10.40 -8.31 -29.50
N GLY A 24 10.47 -7.52 -28.41
CA GLY A 24 9.87 -6.18 -28.35
C GLY A 24 8.35 -6.13 -28.62
N LEU A 25 7.67 -7.27 -28.44
CA LEU A 25 6.24 -7.44 -28.67
C LEU A 25 5.47 -7.31 -27.34
N ASP A 26 4.31 -6.66 -27.38
CA ASP A 26 3.34 -6.61 -26.27
C ASP A 26 2.94 -8.05 -25.83
N ARG A 27 2.71 -8.26 -24.53
CA ARG A 27 2.27 -9.56 -23.98
C ARG A 27 1.05 -10.12 -24.67
N TYR A 28 0.13 -9.26 -25.11
CA TYR A 28 -1.04 -9.70 -25.88
C TYR A 28 -0.65 -10.29 -27.25
N ALA A 29 0.34 -9.70 -27.92
CA ALA A 29 0.87 -10.26 -29.17
C ALA A 29 1.57 -11.60 -28.93
N LEU A 30 2.34 -11.73 -27.85
CA LEU A 30 2.96 -13.00 -27.45
C LEU A 30 1.93 -14.09 -27.16
N PHE A 31 0.85 -13.74 -26.44
CA PHE A 31 -0.28 -14.64 -26.21
C PHE A 31 -0.89 -15.15 -27.52
N ASN A 32 -1.20 -14.25 -28.46
CA ASN A 32 -1.78 -14.60 -29.74
C ASN A 32 -0.86 -15.51 -30.58
N ILE A 33 0.44 -15.22 -30.59
CA ILE A 33 1.43 -16.07 -31.27
C ILE A 33 1.46 -17.46 -30.64
N PHE A 34 1.50 -17.55 -29.31
CA PHE A 34 1.55 -18.82 -28.59
C PHE A 34 0.29 -19.67 -28.84
N VAL A 35 -0.89 -19.07 -28.77
CA VAL A 35 -2.17 -19.74 -29.06
C VAL A 35 -2.21 -20.23 -30.51
N LYS A 36 -1.89 -19.37 -31.49
CA LYS A 36 -1.91 -19.75 -32.91
C LYS A 36 -0.92 -20.90 -33.20
N ASN A 37 0.27 -20.86 -32.60
CA ASN A 37 1.24 -21.96 -32.71
C ASN A 37 0.75 -23.25 -32.04
N ALA A 38 0.09 -23.17 -30.88
CA ALA A 38 -0.47 -24.34 -30.21
C ALA A 38 -1.60 -24.98 -31.05
N ILE A 39 -2.50 -24.17 -31.60
CA ILE A 39 -3.58 -24.63 -32.49
C ILE A 39 -3.00 -25.23 -33.77
N ASP A 40 -1.98 -24.61 -34.39
CA ASP A 40 -1.32 -25.18 -35.57
C ASP A 40 -0.71 -26.55 -35.27
N LYS A 41 -0.04 -26.69 -34.13
CA LYS A 41 0.55 -27.95 -33.68
C LYS A 41 -0.50 -29.03 -33.46
N ILE A 42 -1.66 -28.69 -32.87
CA ILE A 42 -2.79 -29.60 -32.71
C ILE A 42 -3.34 -30.00 -34.09
N SER A 43 -3.56 -29.03 -34.97
CA SER A 43 -4.12 -29.26 -36.30
C SER A 43 -3.20 -30.06 -37.21
N SER A 44 -1.89 -30.01 -36.96
CA SER A 44 -0.85 -30.74 -37.69
C SER A 44 -0.44 -32.06 -36.99
N GLY A 45 -1.11 -32.44 -35.90
CA GLY A 45 -0.79 -33.66 -35.15
C GLY A 45 -1.01 -34.95 -35.94
N VAL A 46 -1.80 -34.91 -37.00
CA VAL A 46 -1.96 -36.01 -37.96
C VAL A 46 -1.36 -35.58 -39.30
N SER A 47 -0.33 -36.30 -39.76
CA SER A 47 0.29 -36.00 -41.05
C SER A 47 -0.64 -36.33 -42.21
N GLU A 48 -0.43 -35.70 -43.37
CA GLU A 48 -1.23 -36.00 -44.58
C GLU A 48 -1.12 -37.47 -44.98
N GLU A 49 0.06 -38.07 -44.84
CA GLU A 49 0.26 -39.50 -45.08
C GLU A 49 -0.52 -40.39 -44.11
N GLN A 50 -0.49 -40.08 -42.81
CA GLN A 50 -1.25 -40.82 -41.80
C GLN A 50 -2.75 -40.72 -42.06
N TYR A 51 -3.24 -39.52 -42.38
CA TYR A 51 -4.65 -39.31 -42.71
C TYR A 51 -5.06 -40.09 -43.98
N MET A 52 -4.24 -40.01 -45.03
CA MET A 52 -4.47 -40.73 -46.28
C MET A 52 -4.45 -42.25 -46.10
N ASN A 53 -3.56 -42.79 -45.25
CA ASN A 53 -3.50 -44.22 -44.96
C ASN A 53 -4.74 -44.73 -44.20
N LEU A 54 -5.25 -43.93 -43.26
CA LEU A 54 -6.45 -44.27 -42.48
C LEU A 54 -7.73 -44.20 -43.33
N PHE A 55 -7.91 -43.11 -44.07
CA PHE A 55 -9.16 -42.81 -44.78
C PHE A 55 -9.16 -43.25 -46.26
N GLY A 56 -7.99 -43.49 -46.87
CA GLY A 56 -7.86 -43.94 -48.26
C GLY A 56 -8.32 -45.37 -48.50
N ASN A 57 -8.32 -46.21 -47.45
CA ASN A 57 -8.81 -47.59 -47.50
C ASN A 57 -10.33 -47.72 -47.35
N LEU A 58 -11.03 -46.63 -47.02
CA LEU A 58 -12.49 -46.63 -46.90
C LEU A 58 -13.13 -46.83 -48.27
N SER A 59 -14.02 -47.82 -48.36
CA SER A 59 -14.73 -48.18 -49.61
C SER A 59 -15.48 -46.99 -50.22
N ALA A 60 -16.01 -46.09 -49.39
CA ALA A 60 -16.70 -44.86 -49.80
C ALA A 60 -15.77 -43.83 -50.47
N LEU A 61 -14.50 -43.77 -50.07
CA LEU A 61 -13.52 -42.79 -50.55
C LEU A 61 -12.55 -43.37 -51.59
N ARG A 62 -12.54 -44.70 -51.76
CA ARG A 62 -11.65 -45.44 -52.68
C ARG A 62 -11.69 -44.94 -54.12
N LYS A 63 -12.85 -44.43 -54.58
CA LYS A 63 -13.02 -43.90 -55.95
C LYS A 63 -12.38 -42.52 -56.14
N SER A 64 -12.12 -41.77 -55.07
CA SER A 64 -11.53 -40.44 -55.12
C SER A 64 -10.22 -40.41 -54.34
N LYS A 65 -9.12 -40.70 -55.03
CA LYS A 65 -7.76 -40.65 -54.44
C LYS A 65 -7.40 -39.29 -53.82
N SER A 66 -8.08 -38.20 -54.20
CA SER A 66 -7.84 -36.85 -53.67
C SER A 66 -8.81 -36.43 -52.56
N ALA A 67 -9.90 -37.18 -52.33
CA ALA A 67 -10.92 -36.79 -51.35
C ALA A 67 -10.39 -36.74 -49.91
N PRO A 68 -9.65 -37.74 -49.40
CA PRO A 68 -9.20 -37.69 -48.01
C PRO A 68 -8.22 -36.53 -47.75
N GLY A 69 -7.30 -36.24 -48.68
CA GLY A 69 -6.41 -35.07 -48.55
C GLY A 69 -7.15 -33.73 -48.59
N LYS A 70 -8.19 -33.61 -49.43
CA LYS A 70 -9.08 -32.42 -49.42
C LYS A 70 -9.88 -32.30 -48.12
N MET A 71 -10.34 -33.42 -47.55
CA MET A 71 -11.05 -33.46 -46.28
C MET A 71 -10.15 -33.03 -45.12
N GLN A 72 -8.92 -33.54 -45.06
CA GLN A 72 -7.95 -33.14 -44.06
C GLN A 72 -7.62 -31.65 -44.14
N LYS A 73 -7.39 -31.12 -45.36
CA LYS A 73 -7.12 -29.68 -45.54
C LYS A 73 -8.29 -28.84 -45.06
N ARG A 74 -9.53 -29.21 -45.40
CA ARG A 74 -10.73 -28.53 -44.85
C ARG A 74 -10.83 -28.64 -43.34
N MET A 75 -10.55 -29.82 -42.78
CA MET A 75 -10.57 -30.03 -41.33
C MET A 75 -9.55 -29.13 -40.64
N LYS A 76 -8.30 -29.05 -41.15
CA LYS A 76 -7.27 -28.17 -40.59
C LYS A 76 -7.67 -26.70 -40.66
N ILE A 77 -8.19 -26.24 -41.80
CA ILE A 77 -8.66 -24.85 -41.96
C ILE A 77 -9.80 -24.55 -40.99
N ASN A 78 -10.85 -25.37 -40.98
CA ASN A 78 -11.99 -25.16 -40.08
C ASN A 78 -11.60 -25.20 -38.60
N LEU A 79 -10.72 -26.11 -38.20
CA LEU A 79 -10.23 -26.17 -36.82
C LEU A 79 -9.43 -24.92 -36.45
N MET A 80 -8.54 -24.47 -37.35
CA MET A 80 -7.77 -23.26 -37.13
C MET A 80 -8.68 -22.04 -36.98
N GLU A 81 -9.56 -21.81 -37.95
CA GLU A 81 -10.47 -20.66 -37.94
C GLU A 81 -11.42 -20.71 -36.74
N SER A 82 -12.05 -21.85 -36.47
CA SER A 82 -13.00 -21.98 -35.36
C SER A 82 -12.34 -21.77 -34.00
N LEU A 83 -11.16 -22.35 -33.75
CA LEU A 83 -10.50 -22.23 -32.45
C LEU A 83 -9.84 -20.86 -32.26
N VAL A 84 -9.28 -20.27 -33.32
CA VAL A 84 -8.73 -18.91 -33.25
C VAL A 84 -9.85 -17.92 -32.98
N ASN A 85 -10.97 -18.00 -33.70
CA ASN A 85 -12.11 -17.11 -33.49
C ASN A 85 -12.69 -17.27 -32.08
N GLU A 86 -12.78 -18.50 -31.55
CA GLU A 86 -13.26 -18.74 -30.18
C GLU A 86 -12.33 -18.11 -29.13
N VAL A 87 -11.01 -18.25 -29.30
CA VAL A 87 -10.06 -17.61 -28.38
C VAL A 87 -10.07 -16.09 -28.51
N GLU A 88 -10.20 -15.55 -29.72
CA GLU A 88 -10.34 -14.11 -29.94
C GLU A 88 -11.62 -13.57 -29.29
N ALA A 89 -12.74 -14.31 -29.39
CA ALA A 89 -13.99 -13.96 -28.70
C ALA A 89 -13.86 -14.00 -27.17
N MET A 90 -13.26 -15.05 -26.60
CA MET A 90 -12.98 -15.12 -25.16
C MET A 90 -12.05 -14.00 -24.69
N ALA A 91 -11.05 -13.65 -25.52
CA ALA A 91 -10.12 -12.56 -25.22
C ALA A 91 -10.82 -11.19 -25.23
N GLU A 92 -11.78 -10.99 -26.12
CA GLU A 92 -12.62 -9.80 -26.17
C GLU A 92 -13.58 -9.73 -24.97
N GLU A 93 -14.30 -10.82 -24.67
CA GLU A 93 -15.21 -10.92 -23.52
C GLU A 93 -14.49 -10.58 -22.20
N GLU A 94 -13.28 -11.12 -22.01
CA GLU A 94 -12.48 -10.90 -20.83
C GLU A 94 -11.66 -9.60 -20.84
N ASN A 95 -11.76 -8.78 -21.90
CA ASN A 95 -10.94 -7.58 -22.10
C ASN A 95 -9.44 -7.88 -21.89
N LEU A 96 -8.98 -9.03 -22.39
CA LEU A 96 -7.65 -9.56 -22.09
C LEU A 96 -6.54 -8.64 -22.58
N GLN A 97 -6.71 -8.00 -23.73
CA GLN A 97 -5.75 -7.04 -24.27
C GLN A 97 -5.52 -5.88 -23.29
N GLU A 98 -6.59 -5.25 -22.79
CA GLU A 98 -6.47 -4.14 -21.84
C GLU A 98 -5.82 -4.59 -20.52
N LYS A 99 -6.22 -5.76 -19.99
CA LYS A 99 -5.65 -6.32 -18.76
C LYS A 99 -4.14 -6.58 -18.88
N LEU A 100 -3.69 -7.12 -20.03
CA LEU A 100 -2.27 -7.37 -20.27
C LEU A 100 -1.48 -6.07 -20.47
N GLN A 101 -2.03 -5.10 -21.19
CA GLN A 101 -1.40 -3.78 -21.34
C GLN A 101 -1.30 -3.03 -20.01
N LYS A 102 -2.33 -3.12 -19.16
CA LYS A 102 -2.30 -2.57 -17.81
C LYS A 102 -1.24 -3.27 -16.96
N LEU A 103 -1.08 -4.58 -17.12
CA LEU A 103 -0.04 -5.33 -16.43
C LEU A 103 1.36 -4.94 -16.91
N ASP A 104 1.56 -4.64 -18.19
CA ASP A 104 2.82 -4.11 -18.70
C ASP A 104 3.16 -2.76 -18.07
N LYS A 105 2.20 -1.82 -18.05
CA LYS A 105 2.37 -0.53 -17.36
C LYS A 105 2.71 -0.71 -15.87
N LEU A 106 2.03 -1.61 -15.17
CA LEU A 106 2.32 -1.88 -13.75
C LEU A 106 3.74 -2.44 -13.53
N VAL A 107 4.28 -3.22 -14.47
CA VAL A 107 5.65 -3.72 -14.38
C VAL A 107 6.67 -2.62 -14.70
N GLU A 108 6.37 -1.73 -15.65
CA GLU A 108 7.20 -0.56 -15.96
C GLU A 108 7.23 0.47 -14.82
N GLU A 109 6.08 0.72 -14.18
CA GLU A 109 5.94 1.66 -13.08
C GLU A 109 6.51 1.12 -11.75
N ALA A 110 6.63 -0.20 -11.62
CA ALA A 110 7.11 -0.81 -10.39
C ALA A 110 8.61 -0.58 -10.23
N THR A 111 8.99 0.17 -9.19
CA THR A 111 10.37 0.24 -8.69
C THR A 111 10.70 -1.02 -7.90
N ILE A 112 10.84 -2.13 -8.62
CA ILE A 112 11.18 -3.42 -8.03
C ILE A 112 12.67 -3.43 -7.72
N ASP A 113 13.00 -3.39 -6.43
CA ASP A 113 14.31 -3.78 -5.94
C ASP A 113 14.43 -5.30 -6.12
N GLU A 114 15.20 -5.76 -7.11
CA GLU A 114 15.28 -7.18 -7.51
C GLU A 114 15.70 -8.10 -6.36
N GLU A 115 16.34 -7.56 -5.33
CA GLU A 115 16.79 -8.29 -4.14
C GLU A 115 15.71 -8.44 -3.05
N LYS A 116 14.63 -7.64 -3.08
CA LYS A 116 13.59 -7.67 -2.04
C LYS A 116 12.39 -8.49 -2.47
N GLU A 117 12.03 -9.46 -1.61
CA GLU A 117 10.79 -10.21 -1.75
C GLU A 117 9.59 -9.26 -1.71
N THR A 118 8.85 -9.21 -2.81
CA THR A 118 7.64 -8.39 -2.89
C THR A 118 6.55 -8.99 -2.02
N TRP A 119 5.81 -8.14 -1.29
CA TRP A 119 4.69 -8.59 -0.47
C TRP A 119 3.69 -9.44 -1.28
N ARG A 120 3.24 -10.54 -0.67
CA ARG A 120 2.19 -11.42 -1.17
C ARG A 120 1.12 -11.59 -0.08
N PRO A 121 -0.17 -11.64 -0.44
CA PRO A 121 -1.24 -11.98 0.49
C PRO A 121 -0.94 -13.29 1.23
N ASN A 122 -0.87 -13.27 2.56
CA ASN A 122 -0.57 -14.43 3.39
C ASN A 122 -1.81 -15.29 3.71
N GLY A 123 -2.98 -14.92 3.16
CA GLY A 123 -4.27 -15.57 3.42
C GLY A 123 -4.97 -15.10 4.70
N ASN A 124 -4.32 -14.24 5.50
CA ASN A 124 -4.93 -13.67 6.70
C ASN A 124 -5.64 -12.35 6.36
N VAL A 125 -6.96 -12.38 6.36
CA VAL A 125 -7.81 -11.22 6.06
C VAL A 125 -7.53 -10.04 6.99
N ASN A 126 -7.25 -10.30 8.27
CA ASN A 126 -6.99 -9.23 9.24
C ASN A 126 -5.72 -8.45 8.91
N ASP A 127 -4.69 -9.13 8.42
CA ASP A 127 -3.43 -8.49 8.03
C ASP A 127 -3.62 -7.62 6.79
N HIS A 128 -4.45 -8.07 5.83
CA HIS A 128 -4.76 -7.29 4.64
C HIS A 128 -5.56 -6.01 4.97
N LEU A 129 -6.56 -6.14 5.83
CA LEU A 129 -7.37 -5.00 6.29
C LEU A 129 -6.53 -4.00 7.07
N ARG A 130 -5.57 -4.48 7.86
CA ARG A 130 -4.63 -3.62 8.59
C ARG A 130 -3.87 -2.72 7.63
N SER A 131 -3.26 -3.28 6.58
CA SER A 131 -2.50 -2.52 5.58
C SER A 131 -3.35 -1.47 4.86
N HIS A 132 -4.56 -1.84 4.44
CA HIS A 132 -5.48 -0.92 3.74
C HIS A 132 -5.85 0.30 4.61
N VAL A 133 -6.14 0.09 5.90
CA VAL A 133 -6.64 1.15 6.79
C VAL A 133 -5.50 1.92 7.49
N MET A 134 -4.26 1.41 7.42
CA MET A 134 -3.11 1.96 8.14
C MET A 134 -2.82 3.41 7.78
N ALA A 135 -2.87 3.77 6.50
CA ALA A 135 -2.58 5.14 6.04
C ALA A 135 -3.54 6.17 6.66
N MET A 136 -4.83 5.85 6.69
CA MET A 136 -5.85 6.70 7.32
C MET A 136 -5.64 6.79 8.84
N LYS A 137 -5.34 5.66 9.50
CA LYS A 137 -5.07 5.63 10.95
C LYS A 137 -3.84 6.47 11.31
N LEU A 138 -2.78 6.43 10.50
CA LEU A 138 -1.60 7.27 10.68
C LEU A 138 -1.94 8.76 10.55
N LYS A 139 -2.75 9.13 9.54
CA LYS A 139 -3.21 10.51 9.38
C LYS A 139 -3.98 11.01 10.61
N HIS A 140 -4.90 10.19 11.13
CA HIS A 140 -5.66 10.54 12.33
C HIS A 140 -4.79 10.62 13.58
N LYS A 141 -3.86 9.68 13.73
CA LYS A 141 -2.88 9.69 14.83
C LYS A 141 -2.11 11.01 14.86
N ASN A 142 -1.52 11.40 13.72
CA ASN A 142 -0.71 12.62 13.63
C ASN A 142 -1.54 13.87 13.97
N SER A 143 -2.78 13.94 13.49
CA SER A 143 -3.68 15.06 13.79
C SER A 143 -4.04 15.15 15.28
N LEU A 144 -4.25 14.00 15.94
CA LEU A 144 -4.52 13.96 17.38
C LEU A 144 -3.28 14.34 18.19
N GLU A 145 -2.10 13.86 17.81
CA GLU A 145 -0.83 14.23 18.46
C GLU A 145 -0.57 15.75 18.37
N GLU A 146 -0.86 16.35 17.21
CA GLU A 146 -0.78 17.79 17.03
C GLU A 146 -1.76 18.55 17.93
N CYS A 147 -3.01 18.11 17.98
CA CYS A 147 -4.03 18.71 18.86
C CYS A 147 -3.64 18.62 20.34
N VAL A 148 -3.13 17.46 20.79
CA VAL A 148 -2.65 17.27 22.17
C VAL A 148 -1.50 18.24 22.47
N ARG A 149 -0.50 18.32 21.59
CA ARG A 149 0.65 19.21 21.75
C ARG A 149 0.22 20.69 21.88
N GLU A 150 -0.72 21.13 21.05
CA GLU A 150 -1.27 22.50 21.14
C GLU A 150 -1.95 22.77 22.48
N LYS A 151 -2.75 21.81 22.97
CA LYS A 151 -3.45 21.94 24.25
C LYS A 151 -2.48 21.92 25.44
N GLU A 152 -1.46 21.08 25.40
CA GLU A 152 -0.42 21.04 26.43
C GLU A 152 0.36 22.35 26.49
N GLN A 153 0.75 22.90 25.33
CA GLN A 153 1.45 24.19 25.26
C GLN A 153 0.59 25.35 25.79
N ALA A 154 -0.69 25.40 25.41
CA ALA A 154 -1.62 26.42 25.90
C ALA A 154 -1.84 26.29 27.42
N THR A 155 -1.96 25.07 27.93
CA THR A 155 -2.15 24.79 29.35
C THR A 155 -0.92 25.19 30.16
N GLU A 156 0.28 24.90 29.67
CA GLU A 156 1.53 25.30 30.33
C GLU A 156 1.69 26.83 30.35
N ALA A 157 1.38 27.51 29.24
CA ALA A 157 1.37 28.97 29.21
C ALA A 157 0.38 29.57 30.23
N LEU A 158 -0.82 28.99 30.32
CA LEU A 158 -1.82 29.41 31.29
C LEU A 158 -1.36 29.14 32.74
N ARG A 159 -0.75 27.98 33.00
CA ARG A 159 -0.19 27.63 34.31
C ARG A 159 0.88 28.64 34.74
N GLN A 160 1.77 29.03 33.85
CA GLN A 160 2.79 30.05 34.11
C GLN A 160 2.17 31.42 34.40
N GLN A 161 1.12 31.79 33.67
CA GLN A 161 0.38 33.04 33.93
C GLN A 161 -0.30 33.03 35.30
N VAL A 162 -1.01 31.95 35.64
CA VAL A 162 -1.67 31.79 36.94
C VAL A 162 -0.65 31.84 38.08
N ASN A 163 0.50 31.17 37.93
CA ASN A 163 1.56 31.21 38.94
C ASN A 163 2.12 32.62 39.13
N ARG A 164 2.34 33.39 38.05
CA ARG A 164 2.76 34.79 38.13
C ARG A 164 1.76 35.64 38.92
N HIS A 165 0.47 35.54 38.61
CA HIS A 165 -0.56 36.28 39.34
C HIS A 165 -0.66 35.86 40.81
N ARG A 166 -0.59 34.55 41.11
CA ARG A 166 -0.57 34.05 42.49
C ARG A 166 0.61 34.62 43.28
N CYS A 167 1.80 34.71 42.68
CA CYS A 167 2.96 35.33 43.32
C CYS A 167 2.75 36.83 43.56
N GLN A 168 2.15 37.56 42.62
CA GLN A 168 1.82 38.98 42.77
C GLN A 168 0.81 39.21 43.90
N VAL A 169 -0.24 38.40 43.98
CA VAL A 169 -1.25 38.47 45.05
C VAL A 169 -0.58 38.23 46.41
N ARG A 170 0.22 37.18 46.56
CA ARG A 170 0.97 36.92 47.82
C ARG A 170 1.88 38.08 48.21
N LEU A 171 2.55 38.70 47.24
CA LEU A 171 3.40 39.87 47.51
C LEU A 171 2.58 41.06 48.00
N LEU A 172 1.41 41.31 47.42
CA LEU A 172 0.50 42.37 47.85
C LEU A 172 -0.07 42.09 49.25
N GLU A 173 -0.49 40.85 49.52
CA GLU A 173 -0.94 40.41 50.84
C GLU A 173 0.14 40.64 51.90
N ALA A 174 1.39 40.26 51.62
CA ALA A 174 2.51 40.48 52.55
C ALA A 174 2.78 41.97 52.81
N LYS A 175 2.67 42.83 51.78
CA LYS A 175 2.82 44.29 51.94
C LYS A 175 1.69 44.88 52.77
N LEU A 176 0.44 44.48 52.52
CA LEU A 176 -0.71 44.94 53.29
C LEU A 176 -0.59 44.50 54.75
N GLN A 177 -0.17 43.27 55.01
CA GLN A 177 0.07 42.79 56.37
C GLN A 177 1.15 43.62 57.06
N ASN A 178 2.28 43.88 56.38
CA ASN A 178 3.35 44.69 56.97
C ASN A 178 2.91 46.13 57.27
N LEU A 179 2.14 46.76 56.38
CA LEU A 179 1.56 48.08 56.62
C LEU A 179 0.56 48.06 57.78
N HIS A 180 -0.25 47.02 57.88
CA HIS A 180 -1.17 46.83 58.99
C HIS A 180 -0.40 46.70 60.32
N ASP A 181 0.65 45.87 60.38
CA ASP A 181 1.49 45.69 61.56
C ASP A 181 2.18 47.01 61.96
N GLN A 182 2.68 47.80 60.99
CA GLN A 182 3.24 49.14 61.23
C GLN A 182 2.20 50.13 61.77
N SER A 183 0.96 50.07 61.28
CA SER A 183 -0.11 50.95 61.76
C SER A 183 -0.52 50.66 63.20
N LEU A 184 -0.35 49.40 63.64
CA LEU A 184 -0.60 48.96 65.01
C LEU A 184 0.60 49.24 65.94
N ASP A 185 1.77 49.58 65.39
CA ASP A 185 2.94 49.99 66.16
C ASP A 185 2.71 51.39 66.76
N CYS A 186 2.01 51.41 67.89
CA CYS A 186 1.76 52.60 68.71
C CYS A 186 2.98 53.01 69.55
N SER A 187 4.20 52.52 69.25
CA SER A 187 5.41 52.88 70.02
C SER A 187 5.64 54.40 70.10
N VAL A 188 5.31 55.14 69.04
CA VAL A 188 5.38 56.62 69.03
C VAL A 188 4.32 57.25 69.93
N ILE A 189 3.07 56.76 69.88
CA ILE A 189 1.98 57.25 70.72
C ILE A 189 2.28 56.95 72.19
N ASN A 190 2.70 55.72 72.49
CA ASN A 190 3.08 55.30 73.84
C ASN A 190 4.28 56.10 74.39
N SER A 191 5.25 56.45 73.54
CA SER A 191 6.40 57.31 73.90
C SER A 191 6.01 58.77 74.18
N VAL A 192 5.01 59.29 73.47
CA VAL A 192 4.48 60.63 73.71
C VAL A 192 3.64 60.67 74.98
N ASP A 193 2.78 59.66 75.20
CA ASP A 193 1.96 59.54 76.41
C ASP A 193 2.83 59.42 77.67
N THR A 194 3.91 58.64 77.64
CA THR A 194 4.84 58.56 78.78
C THR A 194 5.50 59.91 79.06
N LYS A 195 5.99 60.61 78.03
CA LYS A 195 6.58 61.96 78.18
C LYS A 195 5.58 63.01 78.69
N ILE A 196 4.34 62.98 78.23
CA ILE A 196 3.28 63.85 78.74
C ILE A 196 3.00 63.53 80.21
N THR A 197 2.91 62.25 80.56
CA THR A 197 2.67 61.80 81.93
C THR A 197 3.81 62.21 82.87
N GLU A 198 5.06 62.10 82.43
CA GLU A 198 6.24 62.57 83.17
C GLU A 198 6.22 64.09 83.38
N ARG A 199 5.95 64.87 82.34
CA ARG A 199 5.81 66.33 82.47
C ARG A 199 4.69 66.74 83.42
N ILE A 200 3.54 66.07 83.39
CA ILE A 200 2.44 66.37 84.31
C ILE A 200 2.84 66.11 85.78
N LYS A 201 3.70 65.11 86.03
CA LYS A 201 4.24 64.86 87.37
C LYS A 201 5.22 65.94 87.83
N GLU A 202 6.00 66.53 86.92
CA GLU A 202 6.94 67.61 87.25
C GLU A 202 6.25 68.94 87.61
N PHE A 203 4.97 69.13 87.23
CA PHE A 203 4.18 70.34 87.51
C PHE A 203 3.26 70.24 88.74
N LYS A 204 3.27 69.11 89.46
CA LYS A 204 2.56 68.93 90.76
C LYS A 204 3.54 68.93 91.92
#